data_AF-A0A8X8A3Q1-F1
#
_entry.id   AF-A0A8X8A3Q1-F1
#
_cell.length_a   1.000
_cell.length_b   1.000
_cell.length_c   1.000
_cell.angle_alpha   90.00
_cell.angle_beta   90.00
_cell.angle_gamma   90.00
#
_symmetry.space_group_name_H-M   'P 1'
#
loop_
_entity.id
_entity.type
_entity.pdbx_description
1 polymer ?
#
loop_
_entity_poly.entity_id
_entity_poly.type
_entity_poly.pdbx_seq_one_letter_code
_entity_poly.pdbx_strand_id
1 'polypeptide(L)'
;MQEQFNLKLRKLAVAVKECSLLAGSNTQTEIWRRNASVFSFCCSLSWLLVKEMVVPTEARVCLSQSHHYKGPCLRGHNCAMVCKTEGFAGGECKGFRSRCFCAKRC
;
A
#
# COMPACT_ATOMS: atom_id res chain seq x y z
N MET A 1 -8.93 -3.50 16.06
CA MET A 1 -7.93 -2.84 15.19
C MET A 1 -8.44 -1.54 14.55
N GLN A 2 -9.68 -1.48 14.05
CA GLN A 2 -10.27 -0.28 13.42
C GLN A 2 -10.31 0.98 14.32
N GLU A 3 -10.50 0.81 15.63
CA GLU A 3 -10.66 1.92 16.57
C GLU A 3 -9.36 2.72 16.81
N GLN A 4 -8.22 2.02 16.87
CA GLN A 4 -6.88 2.63 16.95
C GLN A 4 -6.54 3.41 15.66
N PHE A 5 -6.97 2.91 14.50
CA PHE A 5 -6.78 3.57 13.21
C PHE A 5 -7.59 4.89 13.12
N ASN A 6 -8.86 4.87 13.54
CA ASN A 6 -9.70 6.08 13.57
C ASN A 6 -9.17 7.13 14.56
N LEU A 7 -8.61 6.70 15.69
CA LEU A 7 -7.99 7.60 16.66
C LEU A 7 -6.70 8.25 16.11
N LYS A 8 -5.87 7.47 15.40
CA LYS A 8 -4.67 7.98 14.70
C LYS A 8 -5.05 8.97 13.59
N LEU A 9 -6.08 8.67 12.79
CA LEU A 9 -6.62 9.57 11.77
C LEU A 9 -7.17 10.88 12.34
N ARG A 10 -7.87 10.83 13.48
CA ARG A 10 -8.36 12.05 14.15
C ARG A 10 -7.21 12.93 14.65
N LYS A 11 -6.16 12.33 15.24
CA LYS A 11 -4.94 13.05 15.66
C LYS A 11 -4.20 13.66 14.45
N LEU A 12 -4.15 12.94 13.33
CA LEU A 12 -3.64 13.40 12.04
C LEU A 12 -4.41 14.60 11.50
N ALA A 13 -5.74 14.54 11.50
CA ALA A 13 -6.58 15.62 11.01
C ALA A 13 -6.43 16.89 11.85
N VAL A 14 -6.30 16.76 13.18
CA VAL A 14 -5.99 17.87 14.09
C VAL A 14 -4.60 18.44 13.80
N ALA A 15 -3.57 17.60 13.66
CA ALA A 15 -2.21 18.04 13.39
C ALA A 15 -2.04 18.70 12.01
N VAL A 16 -2.70 18.18 10.97
CA VAL A 16 -2.73 18.79 9.63
C VAL A 16 -3.46 20.13 9.68
N LYS A 17 -4.54 20.25 10.46
CA LYS A 17 -5.27 21.50 10.63
C LYS A 17 -4.46 22.54 11.41
N GLU A 18 -3.73 22.15 12.45
CA GLU A 18 -2.80 23.02 13.17
C GLU A 18 -1.61 23.46 12.30
N CYS A 19 -1.08 22.56 11.46
CA CYS A 19 -0.01 22.88 10.50
C CYS A 19 -0.52 23.79 9.36
N SER A 20 -1.77 23.61 8.93
CA SER A 20 -2.44 24.48 7.96
C SER A 20 -2.78 25.85 8.56
N LEU A 21 -3.05 25.93 9.87
CA LEU A 21 -3.23 27.20 10.59
C LEU A 21 -1.89 27.94 10.75
N LEU A 22 -0.77 27.23 10.91
CA LEU A 22 0.58 27.80 10.84
C LEU A 22 0.95 28.25 9.42
N ALA A 23 0.38 27.62 8.39
CA ALA A 23 0.50 28.03 6.99
C ALA A 23 -0.56 29.06 6.54
N GLY A 24 -1.49 29.41 7.43
CA GLY A 24 -2.75 30.11 7.14
C GLY A 24 -2.90 31.47 7.81
N SER A 25 -1.81 32.15 8.15
CA SER A 25 -1.87 33.59 8.44
C SER A 25 -1.82 34.38 7.13
N ASN A 26 -2.99 34.88 6.73
CA ASN A 26 -3.15 35.84 5.64
C ASN A 26 -2.62 37.21 6.09
N THR A 27 -1.29 37.35 6.22
CA THR A 27 -0.48 38.58 6.10
C THR A 27 0.98 38.25 6.43
N GLN A 28 1.90 38.68 5.56
CA GLN A 28 3.37 38.74 5.66
C GLN A 28 4.15 37.68 4.83
N THR A 29 4.18 37.96 3.54
CA THR A 29 4.95 37.35 2.44
C THR A 29 6.48 37.47 2.55
N GLU A 30 7.10 37.72 3.70
CA GLU A 30 8.55 38.08 3.76
C GLU A 30 9.36 37.34 4.85
N ILE A 31 9.13 36.04 5.07
CA ILE A 31 10.04 35.18 5.88
C ILE A 31 10.41 33.86 5.17
N TRP A 32 9.79 33.53 4.03
CA TRP A 32 10.12 32.30 3.28
C TRP A 32 11.43 32.38 2.46
N ARG A 33 12.24 33.43 2.61
CA ARG A 33 13.44 33.69 1.80
C ARG A 33 14.78 33.68 2.55
N ARG A 34 14.87 33.18 3.79
CA ARG A 34 16.17 33.02 4.48
C ARG A 34 16.30 31.63 5.11
N ASN A 35 17.04 30.77 4.41
CA ASN A 35 17.68 29.51 4.83
C ASN A 35 16.99 28.22 4.37
N ALA A 36 17.64 27.55 3.41
CA ALA A 36 17.41 26.16 3.01
C ALA A 36 17.37 25.18 4.22
N SER A 37 18.01 25.56 5.33
CA SER A 37 18.01 24.83 6.60
C SER A 37 16.61 24.68 7.23
N VAL A 38 15.74 25.70 7.12
CA VAL A 38 14.38 25.64 7.73
C VAL A 38 13.47 24.72 6.92
N PHE A 39 13.58 24.78 5.59
CA PHE A 39 12.86 23.88 4.69
C PHE A 39 13.31 22.42 4.89
N SER A 40 14.63 22.20 4.98
CA SER A 40 15.20 20.88 5.27
C SER A 40 14.73 20.33 6.61
N PHE A 41 14.65 21.17 7.64
CA PHE A 41 14.23 20.75 8.97
C PHE A 41 12.74 20.36 8.99
N CYS A 42 11.86 21.18 8.40
CA CYS A 42 10.42 20.88 8.28
C CYS A 42 10.14 19.63 7.42
N CYS A 43 10.88 19.43 6.33
CA CYS A 43 10.76 18.22 5.50
C CYS A 43 11.22 16.97 6.25
N SER A 44 12.29 17.06 7.05
CA SER A 44 12.76 15.91 7.85
C SER A 44 11.80 15.55 8.99
N LEU A 45 11.22 16.55 9.66
CA LEU A 45 10.22 16.35 10.70
C LEU A 45 8.91 15.77 10.16
N SER A 46 8.44 16.26 9.01
CA SER A 46 7.26 15.69 8.35
C SER A 46 7.50 14.23 7.95
N TRP A 47 8.64 13.90 7.34
CA TRP A 47 9.01 12.53 6.97
C TRP A 47 9.04 11.56 8.17
N LEU A 48 9.53 12.00 9.33
CA LEU A 48 9.55 11.19 10.56
C LEU A 48 8.14 10.85 11.06
N LEU A 49 7.18 11.76 10.91
CA LEU A 49 5.80 11.55 11.36
C LEU A 49 5.00 10.61 10.46
N VAL A 50 5.25 10.61 9.14
CA VAL A 50 4.51 9.74 8.19
C VAL A 50 4.91 8.27 8.32
N LYS A 51 6.13 7.96 8.80
CA LYS A 51 6.60 6.58 8.96
C LYS A 51 5.75 5.73 9.90
N GLU A 52 5.19 6.33 10.95
CA GLU A 52 4.35 5.67 11.96
C GLU A 52 2.90 5.39 11.48
N MET A 53 2.57 5.82 10.27
CA MET A 53 1.22 5.82 9.70
C MET A 53 1.08 4.90 8.49
N VAL A 54 2.18 4.34 7.99
CA VAL A 54 2.13 3.31 6.95
C VAL A 54 1.70 1.99 7.61
N VAL A 55 0.39 1.78 7.63
CA VAL A 55 -0.17 0.46 7.88
C VAL A 55 0.06 -0.37 6.61
N PRO A 56 0.84 -1.46 6.65
CA PRO A 56 0.90 -2.38 5.51
C PRO A 56 -0.51 -2.93 5.31
N THR A 57 -1.15 -2.55 4.21
CA THR A 57 -2.37 -3.22 3.77
C THR A 57 -1.93 -4.47 3.03
N GLU A 58 -1.83 -5.58 3.76
CA GLU A 58 -1.68 -6.90 3.15
C GLU A 58 -2.94 -7.14 2.31
N ALA A 59 -2.86 -6.89 1.00
CA ALA A 59 -3.90 -7.31 0.07
C ALA A 59 -4.02 -8.82 0.19
N ARG A 60 -5.19 -9.34 0.58
CA ARG A 60 -5.34 -10.78 0.76
C ARG A 60 -5.23 -11.41 -0.61
N VAL A 61 -4.39 -12.43 -0.75
CA VAL A 61 -4.31 -13.19 -1.99
C VAL A 61 -5.12 -14.47 -1.79
N CYS A 62 -6.23 -14.59 -2.52
CA CYS A 62 -6.95 -15.85 -2.59
C CYS A 62 -6.34 -16.75 -3.65
N LEU A 63 -6.18 -18.03 -3.31
CA LEU A 63 -5.79 -19.09 -4.23
C LEU A 63 -7.02 -19.92 -4.60
N SER A 64 -7.24 -20.13 -5.90
CA SER A 64 -8.31 -20.98 -6.43
C SER A 64 -7.73 -22.00 -7.39
N GLN A 65 -8.19 -23.25 -7.37
CA GLN A 65 -7.70 -24.26 -8.29
C GLN A 65 -8.21 -23.95 -9.71
N SER A 66 -7.32 -23.96 -10.71
CA SER A 66 -7.73 -23.78 -12.12
C SER A 66 -8.61 -24.93 -12.59
N HIS A 67 -9.66 -24.60 -13.34
CA HIS A 67 -10.55 -25.57 -13.96
C HIS A 67 -10.12 -25.96 -15.39
N HIS A 68 -9.43 -25.05 -16.09
CA HIS A 68 -8.92 -25.30 -17.44
C HIS A 68 -7.59 -26.07 -17.44
N TYR A 69 -6.79 -25.98 -16.38
CA TYR A 69 -5.50 -26.67 -16.31
C TYR A 69 -5.67 -28.17 -16.03
N LYS A 70 -5.30 -29.01 -17.00
CA LYS A 70 -5.36 -30.47 -16.90
C LYS A 70 -3.97 -31.08 -16.79
N GLY A 71 -3.80 -32.01 -15.85
CA GLY A 71 -2.54 -32.75 -15.64
C GLY A 71 -1.59 -32.12 -14.61
N PRO A 72 -0.38 -32.70 -14.45
CA PRO A 72 0.62 -32.21 -13.51
C PRO A 72 1.23 -30.87 -13.96
N CYS A 73 1.40 -29.97 -13.00
CA CYS A 73 1.96 -28.64 -13.16
C CYS A 73 3.49 -28.74 -13.14
N LEU A 74 4.09 -28.94 -14.32
CA LEU A 74 5.54 -29.03 -14.51
C LEU A 74 6.17 -27.67 -14.78
N ARG A 75 5.40 -26.71 -15.33
CA ARG A 75 5.85 -25.36 -15.67
C ARG A 75 4.87 -24.33 -15.15
N GLY A 76 5.29 -23.54 -14.16
CA GLY A 76 4.48 -22.46 -13.57
C GLY A 76 4.03 -21.41 -14.59
N HIS A 77 4.81 -21.17 -15.64
CA HIS A 77 4.45 -20.22 -16.71
C HIS A 77 3.16 -20.60 -17.43
N ASN A 78 2.97 -21.89 -17.75
CA ASN A 78 1.75 -22.37 -18.41
C ASN A 78 0.53 -22.23 -17.47
N CYS A 79 0.72 -22.52 -16.18
CA CYS A 79 -0.31 -22.31 -15.17
C CYS A 79 -0.70 -20.82 -15.07
N ALA A 80 0.27 -19.91 -15.02
CA ALA A 80 0.01 -18.47 -14.97
C ALA A 80 -0.72 -17.96 -16.23
N MET A 81 -0.38 -18.47 -17.42
CA MET A 81 -1.07 -18.13 -18.68
C MET A 81 -2.54 -18.57 -18.65
N VAL A 82 -2.82 -19.79 -18.22
CA VAL A 82 -4.20 -20.30 -18.09
C VAL A 82 -4.97 -19.48 -17.04
N CYS A 83 -4.37 -19.21 -15.89
CA CYS A 83 -5.00 -18.38 -14.86
C CYS A 83 -5.34 -16.97 -15.36
N LYS A 84 -4.50 -16.37 -16.21
CA LYS A 84 -4.82 -15.08 -16.86
C LYS A 84 -6.03 -15.20 -17.78
N THR A 85 -6.15 -16.29 -18.54
CA THR A 85 -7.34 -16.53 -19.38
C THR A 85 -8.62 -16.78 -18.57
N GLU A 86 -8.49 -17.30 -17.35
CA GLU A 86 -9.59 -17.46 -16.39
C GLU A 86 -9.97 -16.15 -15.65
N GLY A 87 -9.26 -15.04 -15.89
CA GLY A 87 -9.52 -13.75 -15.25
C GLY A 87 -8.79 -13.53 -13.91
N PHE A 88 -7.78 -14.34 -13.59
CA PHE A 88 -6.94 -14.17 -12.41
C PHE A 88 -5.67 -13.35 -12.74
N ALA A 89 -5.06 -12.74 -11.73
CA ALA A 89 -3.85 -11.93 -11.92
C ALA A 89 -2.61 -12.78 -12.23
N GLY A 90 -2.60 -14.04 -11.80
CA GLY A 90 -1.52 -14.99 -12.05
C GLY A 90 -1.81 -16.35 -11.44
N GLY A 91 -0.82 -17.24 -11.40
CA GLY A 91 -0.95 -18.55 -10.80
C GLY A 91 0.38 -19.26 -10.57
N GLU A 92 0.37 -20.24 -9.67
CA GLU A 92 1.54 -21.01 -9.26
C GLU A 92 1.20 -22.50 -9.12
N CYS A 93 2.19 -23.36 -9.35
CA CYS A 93 2.08 -24.79 -9.10
C CYS A 93 2.26 -25.06 -7.60
N LYS A 94 1.28 -25.67 -6.93
CA LYS A 94 1.35 -26.00 -5.49
C LYS A 94 0.97 -27.45 -5.20
N GLY A 95 1.56 -27.96 -4.12
CA GLY A 95 1.28 -29.27 -3.52
C GLY A 95 2.00 -30.46 -4.17
N PHE A 96 1.92 -31.62 -3.52
CA PHE A 96 2.60 -32.85 -3.92
C PHE A 96 2.10 -33.43 -5.26
N ARG A 97 0.85 -33.15 -5.63
CA ARG A 97 0.28 -33.54 -6.93
C ARG A 97 0.55 -32.52 -8.04
N SER A 98 1.39 -31.50 -7.78
CA SER A 98 1.67 -30.38 -8.67
C SER A 98 0.41 -29.86 -9.34
N ARG A 99 -0.55 -29.31 -8.58
CA ARG A 99 -1.76 -28.72 -9.17
C ARG A 99 -1.56 -27.23 -9.42
N CYS A 100 -2.21 -26.70 -10.45
CA CYS A 100 -2.19 -25.27 -10.75
C CYS A 100 -3.21 -24.53 -9.87
N PHE A 101 -2.74 -23.50 -9.14
CA PHE A 101 -3.56 -22.60 -8.34
C PHE A 101 -3.43 -21.18 -8.87
N CYS A 102 -4.57 -20.57 -9.19
CA CYS A 102 -4.66 -19.19 -9.63
C CYS A 102 -4.78 -18.23 -8.44
N ALA A 103 -4.03 -17.14 -8.50
CA ALA A 103 -3.98 -16.10 -7.48
C ALA A 103 -4.76 -14.86 -7.93
N LYS A 104 -5.64 -14.37 -7.05
CA LYS A 104 -6.32 -13.08 -7.22
C LYS A 104 -6.29 -12.27 -5.93
N ARG A 105 -6.36 -10.95 -6.07
CA ARG A 105 -6.57 -10.06 -4.93
C ARG A 105 -8.00 -10.20 -4.40
N CYS A 106 -8.08 -10.28 -3.09
CA CYS A 106 -9.21 -10.27 -2.19
C CYS A 106 -8.87 -9.30 -1.03
#